data_AF-A0A644XGJ3-F1
#
_entry.id   AF-A0A644XGJ3-F1
#
_cell.length_a   1.000
_cell.length_b   1.000
_cell.length_c   1.000
_cell.angle_alpha   90.00
_cell.angle_beta   90.00
_cell.angle_gamma   90.00
#
_symmetry.space_group_name_H-M   'P 1'
#
loop_
_entity.id
_entity.type
_entity.pdbx_description
1 polymer ?
#
loop_
_entity_poly.entity_id
_entity_poly.type
_entity_poly.pdbx_seq_one_letter_code
_entity_poly.pdbx_strand_id
1 'polypeptide(L)'
;MNFKDFLKKCLMNFFIIVTCVSVVIGILGLIYEPNRRFGYEAYFSPLIFGAISTVSSFVTYSKKELTVRQMIFRNVIQLLVLECLILITGYSFGIMKDTMILTSVAVSIIIVFIIVHLISWLIDFKTAANLNDSLKVYQRKESNTP
;
A
#
# COMPACT_ATOMS: atom_id res chain seq x y z
N MET A 1 -4.01 -18.57 7.13
CA MET A 1 -4.68 -17.84 6.02
C MET A 1 -4.64 -18.72 4.79
N ASN A 2 -5.78 -18.94 4.12
CA ASN A 2 -5.80 -19.74 2.90
C ASN A 2 -5.08 -18.98 1.77
N PHE A 3 -4.50 -19.67 0.79
CA PHE A 3 -3.77 -19.03 -0.32
C PHE A 3 -4.68 -18.05 -1.09
N LYS A 4 -5.96 -18.41 -1.26
CA LYS A 4 -6.97 -17.53 -1.87
C LYS A 4 -7.16 -16.23 -1.11
N ASP A 5 -7.22 -16.28 0.22
CA ASP A 5 -7.38 -15.08 1.05
C ASP A 5 -6.14 -14.20 0.96
N PHE A 6 -4.96 -14.81 0.99
CA PHE A 6 -3.68 -14.10 0.86
C PHE A 6 -3.58 -13.39 -0.49
N LEU A 7 -3.93 -14.08 -1.58
CA LEU A 7 -3.96 -13.50 -2.92
C LEU A 7 -4.97 -12.36 -3.03
N LYS A 8 -6.16 -12.50 -2.42
CA LYS A 8 -7.17 -11.44 -2.37
C LYS A 8 -6.64 -10.19 -1.65
N LYS A 9 -5.95 -10.38 -0.52
CA LYS A 9 -5.33 -9.27 0.24
C LYS A 9 -4.22 -8.59 -0.56
N CYS A 10 -3.38 -9.37 -1.23
CA CYS A 10 -2.32 -8.89 -2.12
C CYS A 10 -2.89 -8.03 -3.26
N LEU A 11 -3.94 -8.54 -3.95
CA LEU A 11 -4.60 -7.85 -5.05
C LEU A 11 -5.29 -6.56 -4.59
N MET A 12 -5.96 -6.58 -3.44
CA MET A 12 -6.60 -5.39 -2.88
C MET A 12 -5.57 -4.32 -2.53
N ASN A 13 -4.47 -4.70 -1.88
CA ASN A 13 -3.38 -3.77 -1.58
C ASN A 13 -2.76 -3.19 -2.85
N PHE A 14 -2.55 -4.00 -3.89
CA PHE A 14 -2.07 -3.53 -5.19
C PHE A 14 -2.96 -2.40 -5.73
N PHE A 15 -4.27 -2.60 -5.78
CA PHE A 15 -5.19 -1.57 -6.29
C PHE A 15 -5.19 -0.30 -5.42
N ILE A 16 -5.18 -0.44 -4.09
CA ILE A 16 -5.10 0.72 -3.18
C ILE A 16 -3.83 1.53 -3.45
N ILE A 17 -2.67 0.86 -3.57
CA ILE A 17 -1.39 1.50 -3.83
C ILE A 17 -1.42 2.21 -5.19
N VAL A 18 -1.86 1.52 -6.26
CA VAL A 18 -1.95 2.09 -7.61
C VAL A 18 -2.81 3.36 -7.60
N THR A 19 -3.96 3.33 -6.92
CA THR A 19 -4.85 4.50 -6.80
C THR A 19 -4.16 5.66 -6.07
N CYS A 20 -3.58 5.42 -4.90
CA CYS A 20 -2.90 6.46 -4.14
C CYS A 20 -1.72 7.08 -4.89
N VAL A 21 -0.89 6.24 -5.53
CA VAL A 21 0.26 6.69 -6.34
C VAL A 21 -0.21 7.51 -7.55
N SER A 22 -1.28 7.09 -8.22
CA SER A 22 -1.83 7.83 -9.36
C SER A 22 -2.33 9.23 -8.95
N VAL A 23 -3.00 9.33 -7.80
CA VAL A 23 -3.46 10.61 -7.24
C VAL A 23 -2.27 11.52 -6.93
N VAL A 24 -1.23 10.98 -6.29
CA VAL A 24 -0.01 11.75 -5.98
C VAL A 24 0.68 12.25 -7.24
N ILE A 25 0.87 11.39 -8.25
CA ILE A 25 1.47 11.79 -9.54
C ILE A 25 0.65 12.90 -10.19
N GLY A 26 -0.69 12.80 -10.15
CA GLY A 26 -1.58 13.86 -10.63
C GLY A 26 -1.40 15.17 -9.88
N ILE A 27 -1.40 15.16 -8.55
CA ILE A 27 -1.24 16.36 -7.72
C ILE A 27 0.13 17.00 -7.94
N LEU A 28 1.21 16.21 -7.91
CA LEU A 28 2.57 16.72 -8.12
C LEU A 28 2.75 17.24 -9.54
N GLY A 29 2.17 16.58 -10.55
CA GLY A 29 2.17 17.06 -11.93
C GLY A 29 1.49 18.42 -12.06
N LEU A 30 0.34 18.63 -11.41
CA LEU A 30 -0.36 19.91 -11.40
C LEU A 30 0.45 21.04 -10.71
N ILE A 31 1.22 20.71 -9.68
CA ILE A 31 2.01 21.70 -8.91
C ILE A 31 3.30 22.08 -9.64
N TYR A 32 4.08 21.08 -10.09
CA TYR A 32 5.44 21.31 -10.57
C TYR A 32 5.52 21.47 -12.09
N GLU A 33 4.69 20.75 -12.85
CA GLU A 33 4.76 20.76 -14.32
C GLU A 33 3.37 20.69 -14.97
N PRO A 34 2.48 21.66 -14.73
CA PRO A 34 1.08 21.61 -15.17
C PRO A 34 0.90 21.56 -16.69
N ASN A 35 1.90 22.03 -17.44
CA ASN A 35 1.89 22.06 -18.91
C ASN A 35 2.56 20.84 -19.54
N ARG A 36 3.16 19.95 -18.74
CA ARG A 36 3.85 18.77 -19.26
C ARG A 36 2.84 17.73 -19.71
N ARG A 37 2.97 17.30 -20.96
CA ARG A 37 2.20 16.19 -21.49
C ARG A 37 2.93 14.89 -21.19
N PHE A 38 2.29 14.01 -20.44
CA PHE A 38 2.78 12.66 -20.22
C PHE A 38 2.58 11.82 -21.48
N GLY A 39 3.61 11.07 -21.86
CA GLY A 39 3.48 10.02 -22.86
C GLY A 39 2.67 8.85 -22.31
N TYR A 40 2.16 7.98 -23.19
CA TYR A 40 1.37 6.81 -22.79
C TYR A 40 2.10 5.89 -21.80
N GLU A 41 3.43 5.82 -21.87
CA GLU A 41 4.24 5.00 -20.95
C GLU A 41 4.11 5.43 -19.49
N ALA A 42 3.91 6.72 -19.21
CA ALA A 42 3.80 7.23 -17.85
C ALA A 42 2.49 6.80 -17.16
N TYR A 43 1.45 6.46 -17.93
CA TYR A 43 0.21 5.91 -17.38
C TYR A 43 0.39 4.51 -16.77
N PHE A 44 1.43 3.79 -17.20
CA PHE A 44 1.77 2.47 -16.64
C PHE A 44 2.69 2.57 -15.43
N SER A 45 3.30 3.72 -15.15
CA SER A 45 4.18 3.89 -13.99
C SER A 45 3.51 3.57 -12.65
N PRO A 46 2.27 4.01 -12.35
CA PRO A 46 1.58 3.61 -11.12
C PRO A 46 1.40 2.10 -10.98
N LEU A 47 1.18 1.38 -12.09
CA LEU A 47 1.05 -0.08 -12.08
C LEU A 47 2.37 -0.76 -11.74
N ILE A 48 3.48 -0.26 -12.31
CA ILE A 48 4.83 -0.74 -12.00
C ILE A 48 5.15 -0.49 -10.52
N PHE A 49 4.89 0.71 -10.02
CA PHE A 49 5.11 1.04 -8.60
C PHE A 49 4.23 0.20 -7.68
N GLY A 50 2.95 0.00 -8.04
CA GLY A 50 2.04 -0.88 -7.31
C GLY A 50 2.56 -2.32 -7.26
N ALA A 51 3.07 -2.85 -8.38
CA ALA A 51 3.61 -4.20 -8.46
C ALA A 51 4.86 -4.35 -7.59
N ILE A 52 5.81 -3.41 -7.71
CA ILE A 52 7.05 -3.42 -6.91
C ILE A 52 6.73 -3.32 -5.42
N SER A 53 5.84 -2.40 -5.04
CA SER A 53 5.41 -2.23 -3.64
C SER A 53 4.73 -3.48 -3.07
N THR A 54 3.93 -4.15 -3.91
CA THR A 54 3.25 -5.39 -3.54
C THR A 54 4.25 -6.54 -3.37
N VAL A 55 5.25 -6.64 -4.24
CA VAL A 55 6.35 -7.61 -4.11
C VAL A 55 7.22 -7.30 -2.87
N SER A 56 7.50 -6.04 -2.57
CA SER A 56 8.18 -5.67 -1.32
C SER A 56 7.38 -6.09 -0.08
N SER A 57 6.04 -6.17 -0.18
CA SER A 57 5.20 -6.67 0.92
C SER A 57 5.37 -8.18 1.18
N PHE A 58 5.90 -8.95 0.21
CA PHE A 58 6.28 -10.36 0.44
C PHE A 58 7.54 -10.49 1.29
N VAL A 59 8.47 -9.53 1.27
CA VAL A 59 9.66 -9.51 2.16
C VAL A 59 9.22 -9.45 3.63
N THR A 60 8.07 -8.85 3.87
CA THR A 60 7.43 -8.69 5.18
C THR A 60 6.55 -9.88 5.57
N TYR A 61 6.32 -10.85 4.69
CA TYR A 61 5.49 -12.03 4.96
C TYR A 61 6.13 -12.90 6.06
N SER A 62 5.47 -12.99 7.21
CA SER A 62 5.90 -13.82 8.33
C SER A 62 4.80 -14.81 8.70
N LYS A 63 5.18 -16.09 8.81
CA LYS A 63 4.29 -17.20 9.19
C LYS A 63 4.01 -17.29 10.69
N LYS A 64 4.67 -16.48 11.53
CA LYS A 64 4.51 -16.46 13.00
C LYS A 64 3.71 -15.25 13.44
N GLU A 65 2.92 -15.37 14.51
CA GLU A 65 2.30 -14.22 15.18
C GLU A 65 3.39 -13.26 15.64
N LEU A 66 3.54 -12.16 14.91
CA LEU A 66 4.50 -11.12 15.21
C LEU A 66 3.88 -10.16 16.23
N THR A 67 4.69 -9.76 17.21
CA THR A 67 4.31 -8.68 18.12
C THR A 67 4.17 -7.36 17.33
N VAL A 68 3.27 -6.48 17.78
CA VAL A 68 2.96 -5.18 17.12
C VAL A 68 4.24 -4.37 16.82
N ARG A 69 5.21 -4.37 17.74
CA ARG A 69 6.51 -3.68 17.58
C ARG A 69 7.35 -4.25 16.42
N GLN A 70 7.37 -5.57 16.25
CA GLN A 70 8.10 -6.22 15.16
C GLN A 70 7.42 -5.99 13.80
N MET A 71 6.10 -5.91 13.77
CA MET A 71 5.34 -5.56 12.56
C MET A 71 5.65 -4.12 12.13
N ILE A 72 5.62 -3.16 13.06
CA ILE A 72 5.94 -1.76 12.77
C ILE A 72 7.39 -1.62 12.27
N PHE A 73 8.37 -2.25 12.93
CA PHE A 73 9.77 -2.18 12.50
C PHE A 73 9.98 -2.70 11.08
N ARG A 74 9.35 -3.82 10.73
CA ARG A 74 9.41 -4.39 9.38
C ARG A 74 8.72 -3.50 8.35
N ASN A 75 7.60 -2.87 8.71
CA ASN A 75 6.91 -1.90 7.86
C ASN A 75 7.77 -0.66 7.61
N VAL A 76 8.51 -0.17 8.61
CA VAL A 76 9.47 0.94 8.44
C VAL A 76 10.60 0.55 7.50
N ILE A 77 11.17 -0.66 7.63
CA ILE A 77 12.17 -1.15 6.67
C ILE A 77 11.60 -1.24 5.26
N GLN A 78 10.37 -1.76 5.11
CA GLN A 78 9.71 -1.85 3.82
C GLN A 78 9.49 -0.46 3.20
N LEU A 79 9.09 0.53 4.00
CA LEU A 79 8.97 1.92 3.57
C LEU A 79 10.31 2.46 3.08
N LEU A 80 11.39 2.28 3.84
CA LEU A 80 12.73 2.74 3.45
C LEU A 80 13.22 2.08 2.16
N VAL A 81 12.99 0.78 1.99
CA VAL A 81 13.34 0.05 0.76
C VAL A 81 12.57 0.59 -0.43
N LEU A 82 11.26 0.82 -0.26
CA LEU A 82 10.40 1.37 -1.31
C LEU A 82 10.82 2.80 -1.69
N GLU A 83 11.07 3.63 -0.69
CA GLU A 83 11.51 5.01 -0.86
C GLU A 83 12.84 5.08 -1.61
N CYS A 84 13.84 4.30 -1.20
CA CYS A 84 15.11 4.19 -1.92
C CYS A 84 14.91 3.72 -3.37
N LEU A 85 14.07 2.71 -3.61
CA LEU A 85 13.85 2.17 -4.94
C LEU A 85 13.21 3.21 -5.88
N ILE A 86 12.19 3.92 -5.41
CA ILE A 86 11.49 4.96 -6.19
C ILE A 86 12.39 6.17 -6.44
N LEU A 87 13.15 6.62 -5.43
CA LEU A 87 14.06 7.75 -5.57
C LEU A 87 15.23 7.43 -6.52
N ILE A 88 15.83 6.23 -6.43
CA ILE A 88 16.92 5.80 -7.32
C ILE A 88 16.41 5.71 -8.77
N THR A 89 15.23 5.12 -8.99
CA THR A 89 14.64 5.05 -10.34
C THR A 89 14.31 6.46 -10.84
N GLY A 90 13.66 7.29 -10.04
CA GLY A 90 13.33 8.68 -10.41
C GLY A 90 14.55 9.55 -10.74
N TYR A 91 15.66 9.36 -10.02
CA TYR A 91 16.92 10.01 -10.31
C TYR A 91 17.56 9.49 -11.61
N SER A 92 17.51 8.17 -11.84
CA SER A 92 18.02 7.53 -13.07
C SER A 92 17.28 8.00 -14.33
N PHE A 93 15.98 8.26 -14.23
CA PHE A 93 15.17 8.83 -15.32
C PHE A 93 15.36 10.35 -15.49
N GLY A 94 16.16 11.02 -14.65
CA GLY A 94 16.44 12.44 -14.74
C GLY A 94 15.25 13.36 -14.44
N ILE A 95 14.20 12.83 -13.81
CA ILE A 95 12.97 13.55 -13.44
C ILE A 95 13.20 14.36 -12.16
N MET A 96 14.07 13.88 -11.27
CA MET A 96 14.32 14.45 -9.93
C MET A 96 15.62 15.26 -9.88
N LYS A 97 15.73 16.30 -10.70
CA LYS A 97 16.91 17.20 -10.70
C LYS A 97 16.83 18.32 -9.65
N ASP A 98 15.61 18.65 -9.21
CA ASP A 98 15.37 19.69 -8.21
C ASP A 98 15.18 19.07 -6.81
N THR A 99 15.88 19.61 -5.82
CA THR A 99 15.79 19.20 -4.41
C THR A 99 14.37 19.37 -3.85
N MET A 100 13.61 20.36 -4.33
CA MET A 100 12.21 20.59 -3.94
C MET A 100 11.28 19.50 -4.49
N ILE A 101 11.50 19.02 -5.72
CA ILE A 101 10.74 17.91 -6.30
C ILE A 101 11.09 16.61 -5.56
N LEU A 102 12.38 16.38 -5.29
CA LEU A 102 12.86 15.19 -4.59
C LEU A 102 12.22 15.05 -3.19
N THR A 103 12.28 16.13 -2.40
CA THR A 103 11.71 16.15 -1.03
C THR A 103 10.19 15.98 -1.04
N SER A 104 9.49 16.59 -2.00
CA SER A 104 8.03 16.47 -2.12
C SER A 104 7.59 15.07 -2.52
N VAL A 105 8.34 14.39 -3.38
CA VAL A 105 8.11 12.97 -3.72
C VAL A 105 8.34 12.08 -2.50
N ALA A 106 9.44 12.28 -1.76
CA ALA A 106 9.73 11.53 -0.54
C ALA A 106 8.60 11.66 0.50
N VAL A 107 8.15 12.89 0.79
CA VAL A 107 7.02 13.15 1.69
C VAL A 107 5.74 12.49 1.18
N SER A 108 5.47 12.54 -0.12
CA SER A 108 4.29 11.92 -0.72
C SER A 108 4.28 10.40 -0.56
N ILE A 109 5.44 9.74 -0.70
CA ILE A 109 5.59 8.29 -0.47
C ILE A 109 5.24 7.93 0.98
N ILE A 110 5.71 8.71 1.95
CA ILE A 110 5.39 8.51 3.37
C ILE A 110 3.87 8.66 3.60
N ILE A 111 3.25 9.69 3.03
CA ILE A 111 1.81 9.92 3.15
C ILE A 111 1.02 8.74 2.55
N VAL A 112 1.37 8.32 1.33
CA VAL A 112 0.73 7.17 0.67
C VAL A 112 0.88 5.91 1.51
N PHE A 113 2.07 5.67 2.07
CA PHE A 113 2.32 4.50 2.91
C PHE A 113 1.42 4.48 4.16
N ILE A 114 1.27 5.63 4.84
CA ILE A 114 0.38 5.78 5.99
C ILE A 114 -1.06 5.53 5.59
N ILE A 115 -1.53 6.13 4.48
CA ILE A 115 -2.91 5.97 3.99
C ILE A 115 -3.18 4.50 3.65
N VAL A 116 -2.28 3.83 2.92
CA VAL A 116 -2.42 2.42 2.55
C VAL A 116 -2.54 1.57 3.81
N HIS A 117 -1.67 1.77 4.80
CA HIS A 117 -1.71 1.04 6.07
C HIS A 117 -3.00 1.30 6.84
N LEU A 118 -3.46 2.55 6.88
CA LEU A 118 -4.72 2.92 7.54
C LEU A 118 -5.92 2.25 6.85
N ILE A 119 -5.99 2.27 5.52
CA ILE A 119 -7.06 1.63 4.76
C ILE A 119 -7.03 0.11 4.97
N SER A 120 -5.85 -0.53 4.87
CA SER A 120 -5.73 -1.97 5.13
C SER A 120 -6.17 -2.32 6.55
N TRP A 121 -5.81 -1.50 7.55
CA TRP A 121 -6.23 -1.69 8.93
C TRP A 121 -7.74 -1.55 9.12
N LEU A 122 -8.37 -0.55 8.49
CA LEU A 122 -9.83 -0.37 8.53
C LEU A 122 -10.57 -1.55 7.90
N ILE A 123 -10.05 -2.10 6.79
CA ILE A 123 -10.63 -3.28 6.14
C ILE A 123 -10.49 -4.52 7.03
N ASP A 124 -9.31 -4.74 7.61
CA ASP A 124 -9.08 -5.86 8.53
C ASP A 124 -9.98 -5.74 9.78
N PHE A 125 -10.15 -4.52 10.34
CA PHE A 125 -11.04 -4.26 11.46
C PHE A 125 -12.50 -4.58 11.14
N LYS A 126 -13.00 -4.12 9.99
CA LYS A 126 -14.37 -4.41 9.54
C LYS A 126 -14.58 -5.91 9.28
N THR A 127 -13.56 -6.58 8.76
CA THR A 127 -13.59 -8.03 8.53
C THR A 127 -13.69 -8.79 9.85
N ALA A 128 -12.91 -8.40 10.86
CA ALA A 128 -12.95 -8.99 12.20
C ALA A 128 -14.30 -8.77 12.89
N ALA A 129 -14.88 -7.56 12.77
CA ALA A 129 -16.21 -7.25 13.32
C ALA A 129 -17.30 -8.17 12.72
N ASN A 130 -17.33 -8.32 11.40
CA ASN A 130 -18.30 -9.18 10.71
C ASN A 130 -18.17 -10.66 11.11
N LEU A 131 -16.94 -11.14 11.32
CA LEU A 131 -16.70 -12.52 11.77
C LEU A 131 -17.21 -12.73 13.21
N ASN A 132 -16.96 -11.78 14.11
CA ASN A 132 -17.48 -11.84 15.48
C ASN A 132 -19.00 -11.85 15.53
N ASP A 133 -19.66 -11.04 14.70
CA ASP A 133 -21.13 -11.02 14.63
C ASP A 133 -21.68 -12.33 14.07
N SER A 134 -21.02 -12.90 13.04
CA SER A 134 -21.40 -14.21 12.50
C SER A 134 -21.28 -15.31 13.55
N LEU A 135 -20.19 -15.35 14.33
CA LEU A 135 -19.98 -16.32 15.40
C LEU A 135 -21.05 -16.23 16.50
N LYS A 136 -21.45 -15.02 16.90
CA LYS A 136 -22.54 -14.82 17.87
C LYS A 136 -23.86 -15.38 17.37
N VAL A 137 -24.14 -15.24 16.06
CA VAL A 137 -25.35 -15.80 15.44
C VAL A 137 -25.32 -17.33 15.43
N TYR A 138 -24.17 -17.93 15.10
CA TYR A 138 -24.00 -19.39 15.14
C TYR A 138 -24.14 -19.96 16.56
N GLN A 139 -23.48 -19.37 17.55
CA GLN A 139 -23.57 -19.80 18.95
C GLN A 139 -25.01 -19.70 19.48
N ARG A 140 -25.74 -18.64 19.11
CA ARG A 140 -27.15 -18.46 19.48
C ARG A 140 -28.07 -19.47 18.79
N LYS A 141 -27.70 -19.97 17.60
CA LYS A 141 -28.46 -21.03 16.91
C LYS A 141 -28.23 -22.40 17.55
N GLU A 142 -26.99 -22.76 17.88
CA GLU A 142 -26.69 -24.01 18.59
C GLU A 142 -27.30 -24.06 19.99
N SER A 143 -27.32 -22.95 20.73
CA SER A 143 -27.92 -22.90 22.07
C SER A 143 -29.45 -22.97 22.09
N ASN A 144 -30.11 -22.80 20.94
CA ASN A 144 -31.58 -22.81 20.80
C ASN A 144 -32.11 -24.05 20.07
N THR A 145 -31.24 -24.98 19.70
CA THR A 145 -31.64 -26.32 19.25
C THR A 145 -31.86 -27.21 20.48
N PRO A 146 -33.09 -27.72 20.72
CA PRO A 146 -33.41 -28.57 21.87
C PRO A 146 -32.77 -29.96 21.81
#